data_AF-A0A117LW78-F1
#
_entry.id   AF-A0A117LW78-F1
#
_cell.length_a   1.000
_cell.length_b   1.000
_cell.length_c   1.000
_cell.angle_alpha   90.00
_cell.angle_beta   90.00
_cell.angle_gamma   90.00
#
_symmetry.space_group_name_H-M   'P 1'
#
loop_
_entity.id
_entity.type
_entity.pdbx_description
1 polymer ?
#
loop_
_entity_poly.entity_id
_entity_poly.type
_entity_poly.pdbx_seq_one_letter_code
_entity_poly.pdbx_strand_id
1 'polypeptide(L)'
;MRTTGNNNRNTGIRIYLVCALLLIVLSPQPVTSLPLPSEGPQRVVVLDVDYTIYEWWLLSWQTSQVVCQIYTEHESWPDNSEVLYYCGKDIQTRWINTKACFYDDTITNPQQCPGLYLHLAHVTPSTRQVEVTLPPAEVFVSLTGCDNLSGTNRCSSLPYMRLEAQEPLPNEQIIQIAGTLNGMPFTCPGDICDLPLAPTGMNGAEIVFWAESSFGDASERYTAQVRVIPWGEFANPDAPAADTPSYYVDVLSSQWKSASTSTCSHIWQAFLPVDGAPAWLRTPSLSEELISTNEYYLLAGSLIQQGLVDASSCENGGLESNGAANVCGMELARPIVNEWQNQFNAQILQVANDTGVPAQLMKNIFSRESQFWPGIYQGMQEAGLGQLSELGADAVLLWNPSFFTQFCPLVLSEETCQRGFGNLDLDQQEMLRGALWQKVSAACPDCPSGIDLTQANFSISIFARSLLANCEQVGQIIYNSTGRTAGQLALYEDLWKFTLLNYNAGSGCLSQAVRQTVGNKQALTWANVVQYLEPACQAGIAYVDEIANMAVLEVPGIGDLLSTPEPEIVQTTPTPVPTARPTATPTSIYTPMPTPTQGDYPITTPTSQAPYP
;
A
#
# COMPACT_ATOMS: atom_id res chain seq x y z
N MET A 1 47.74 34.23 -76.61
CA MET A 1 47.24 33.01 -75.91
C MET A 1 46.48 33.45 -74.68
N ARG A 2 45.35 32.79 -74.42
CA ARG A 2 44.29 33.20 -73.48
C ARG A 2 44.77 33.40 -72.04
N THR A 3 44.29 34.49 -71.45
CA THR A 3 44.26 34.81 -70.02
C THR A 3 43.39 33.81 -69.25
N THR A 4 43.97 33.12 -68.27
CA THR A 4 43.22 32.41 -67.22
C THR A 4 43.80 32.82 -65.87
N GLY A 5 42.96 33.42 -65.02
CA GLY A 5 43.38 33.80 -63.68
C GLY A 5 42.59 34.98 -63.13
N ASN A 6 41.33 34.76 -62.74
CA ASN A 6 40.76 35.53 -61.62
C ASN A 6 39.43 35.01 -61.02
N ASN A 7 39.01 33.75 -61.26
CA ASN A 7 37.66 33.30 -60.85
C ASN A 7 37.58 32.44 -59.57
N ASN A 8 38.69 32.05 -58.94
CA ASN A 8 38.63 31.16 -57.76
C ASN A 8 38.65 31.88 -56.41
N ARG A 9 39.05 33.16 -56.36
CA ARG A 9 39.19 33.89 -55.09
C ARG A 9 37.87 34.49 -54.59
N ASN A 10 36.94 34.83 -55.49
CA ASN A 10 35.62 35.38 -55.13
C ASN A 10 34.60 34.31 -54.73
N THR A 11 34.77 33.06 -55.16
CA THR A 11 33.86 31.95 -54.84
C THR A 11 34.10 31.44 -53.42
N GLY A 12 35.36 31.36 -52.97
CA GLY A 12 35.71 30.98 -51.60
C GLY A 12 35.22 31.96 -50.53
N ILE A 13 35.29 33.27 -50.83
CA ILE A 13 34.81 34.33 -49.90
C ILE A 13 33.29 34.30 -49.77
N ARG A 14 32.55 34.01 -50.85
CA ARG A 14 31.08 33.88 -50.81
C ARG A 14 30.62 32.64 -50.06
N ILE A 15 31.33 31.52 -50.18
CA ILE A 15 31.03 30.29 -49.42
C ILE A 15 31.29 30.50 -47.92
N TYR A 16 32.38 31.18 -47.56
CA TYR A 16 32.68 31.51 -46.16
C TYR A 16 31.63 32.44 -45.54
N LEU A 17 31.19 33.47 -46.26
CA LEU A 17 30.15 34.39 -45.78
C LEU A 17 28.79 33.69 -45.61
N VAL A 18 28.43 32.77 -46.51
CA VAL A 18 27.19 31.99 -46.41
C VAL A 18 27.25 30.99 -45.25
N CYS A 19 28.38 30.31 -45.04
CA CYS A 19 28.55 29.40 -43.90
C CYS A 19 28.59 30.15 -42.55
N ALA A 20 29.22 31.34 -42.50
CA ALA A 20 29.23 32.17 -41.30
C ALA A 20 27.84 32.72 -40.96
N LEU A 21 27.03 33.11 -41.95
CA LEU A 21 25.64 33.52 -41.73
C LEU A 21 24.75 32.35 -41.30
N LEU A 22 24.96 31.14 -41.83
CA LEU A 22 24.22 29.95 -41.41
C LEU A 22 24.54 29.51 -39.97
N LEU A 23 25.79 29.68 -39.52
CA LEU A 23 26.20 29.37 -38.15
C LEU A 23 25.63 30.35 -37.11
N ILE A 24 25.40 31.61 -37.48
CA ILE A 24 24.76 32.61 -36.60
C ILE A 24 23.27 32.31 -36.42
N VAL A 25 22.59 31.74 -37.43
CA VAL A 25 21.15 31.38 -37.36
C VAL A 25 20.91 30.07 -36.61
N LEU A 26 21.93 29.21 -36.50
CA LEU A 26 21.85 27.90 -35.82
C LEU A 26 22.39 27.92 -34.38
N SER A 27 22.63 29.10 -33.81
CA SER A 27 22.99 29.23 -32.39
C SER A 27 21.72 29.18 -31.53
N PRO A 28 21.41 28.09 -30.81
CA PRO A 28 20.27 28.07 -29.90
C PRO A 28 20.55 29.08 -28.78
N GLN A 29 19.80 30.18 -28.78
CA GLN A 29 19.71 31.03 -27.59
C GLN A 29 19.03 30.19 -26.49
N PRO A 30 19.51 30.19 -25.25
CA PRO A 30 18.79 29.58 -24.15
C PRO A 30 17.44 30.30 -24.01
N VAL A 31 16.37 29.59 -24.35
CA VAL A 31 15.01 30.08 -24.17
C VAL A 31 14.65 29.81 -22.72
N THR A 32 14.62 30.85 -21.90
CA THR A 32 14.00 30.79 -20.57
C THR A 32 12.49 30.68 -20.79
N SER A 33 11.92 29.50 -20.51
CA SER A 33 10.48 29.33 -20.49
C SER A 33 9.92 30.14 -19.32
N LEU A 34 9.21 31.22 -19.61
CA LEU A 34 8.33 31.84 -18.62
C LEU A 34 7.20 30.83 -18.30
N PRO A 35 7.00 30.45 -17.03
CA PRO A 35 5.87 29.60 -16.66
C PRO A 35 4.57 30.28 -17.09
N LEU A 36 3.61 29.47 -17.53
CA LEU A 36 2.30 29.98 -17.91
C LEU A 36 1.64 30.65 -16.68
N PRO A 37 0.89 31.76 -16.83
CA PRO A 37 0.19 32.40 -15.72
C PRO A 37 -0.76 31.47 -14.93
N SER A 38 -1.08 30.28 -15.45
CA SER A 38 -1.92 29.28 -14.79
C SER A 38 -1.16 28.30 -13.87
N GLU A 39 0.17 28.32 -13.83
CA GLU A 39 0.96 27.36 -13.04
C GLU A 39 1.21 27.78 -11.58
N GLY A 40 0.74 28.96 -11.17
CA GLY A 40 0.96 29.47 -9.81
C GLY A 40 2.46 29.71 -9.50
N PRO A 41 2.78 30.20 -8.29
CA PRO A 41 4.17 30.34 -7.86
C PRO A 41 4.77 28.96 -7.56
N GLN A 42 5.98 28.70 -8.07
CA GLN A 42 6.72 27.48 -7.74
C GLN A 42 7.37 27.62 -6.36
N ARG A 43 7.18 26.60 -5.51
CA ARG A 43 7.80 26.49 -4.18
C ARG A 43 9.30 26.15 -4.30
N VAL A 44 10.10 27.06 -4.82
CA VAL A 44 11.56 26.90 -4.94
C VAL A 44 12.30 28.09 -4.33
N VAL A 45 13.38 27.81 -3.62
CA VAL A 45 14.35 28.82 -3.20
C VAL A 45 15.71 28.49 -3.83
N VAL A 46 16.36 29.50 -4.39
CA VAL A 46 17.72 29.36 -4.92
C VAL A 46 18.69 29.67 -3.80
N LEU A 47 19.51 28.68 -3.42
CA LEU A 47 20.59 28.85 -2.47
C LEU A 47 21.91 28.95 -3.21
N ASP A 48 22.71 29.97 -2.89
CA ASP A 48 24.11 30.03 -3.31
C ASP A 48 24.92 29.15 -2.35
N VAL A 49 25.44 28.04 -2.87
CA VAL A 49 26.31 27.12 -2.11
C VAL A 49 27.75 27.39 -2.48
N ASP A 50 28.53 27.84 -1.50
CA ASP A 50 29.97 27.98 -1.63
C ASP A 50 30.62 26.59 -1.71
N TYR A 51 31.47 26.40 -2.70
CA TYR A 51 32.32 25.22 -2.83
C TYR A 51 33.73 25.61 -3.28
N THR A 52 34.70 24.74 -3.06
CA THR A 52 36.10 25.02 -3.42
C THR A 52 36.57 24.01 -4.45
N ILE A 53 37.10 24.51 -5.56
CA ILE A 53 37.71 23.68 -6.60
C ILE A 53 39.22 23.63 -6.37
N TYR A 54 39.74 22.43 -6.18
CA TYR A 54 41.17 22.16 -6.10
C TYR A 54 41.65 21.68 -7.47
N GLU A 55 42.52 22.46 -8.10
CA GLU A 55 43.17 22.08 -9.35
C GLU A 55 44.49 21.39 -9.07
N TRP A 56 44.57 20.11 -9.41
CA TRP A 56 45.76 19.29 -9.28
C TRP A 56 46.40 19.08 -10.65
N TRP A 57 47.70 19.36 -10.74
CA TRP A 57 48.51 19.00 -11.89
C TRP A 57 49.18 17.67 -11.63
N LEU A 58 49.02 16.76 -12.58
CA LEU A 58 49.82 15.55 -12.64
C LEU A 58 51.01 15.82 -13.55
N LEU A 59 52.23 15.71 -13.04
CA LEU A 59 53.46 16.04 -13.76
C LEU A 59 54.39 14.84 -13.89
N SER A 60 55.16 14.83 -14.97
CA SER A 60 56.28 13.89 -15.14
C SER A 60 57.46 14.31 -14.27
N TRP A 61 57.98 13.41 -13.43
CA TRP A 61 59.22 13.66 -12.67
C TRP A 61 60.39 14.03 -13.59
N GLN A 62 60.54 13.29 -14.69
CA GLN A 62 61.68 13.42 -15.61
C GLN A 62 61.73 14.79 -16.32
N THR A 63 60.57 15.33 -16.70
CA THR A 63 60.49 16.52 -17.56
C THR A 63 59.84 17.72 -16.88
N SER A 64 59.24 17.54 -15.71
CA SER A 64 58.41 18.54 -15.02
C SER A 64 57.29 19.12 -15.90
N GLN A 65 56.90 18.39 -16.94
CA GLN A 65 55.77 18.79 -17.79
C GLN A 65 54.47 18.28 -17.19
N VAL A 66 53.47 19.14 -17.18
CA VAL A 66 52.08 18.78 -16.84
C VAL A 66 51.58 17.80 -17.89
N VAL A 67 51.22 16.60 -17.44
CA VAL A 67 50.64 15.55 -18.29
C VAL A 67 49.11 15.55 -18.23
N CYS A 68 48.52 16.06 -17.14
CA CYS A 68 47.06 16.17 -16.96
C CYS A 68 46.72 17.19 -15.87
N GLN A 69 45.54 17.81 -15.96
CA GLN A 69 44.93 18.65 -14.93
C GLN A 69 43.67 17.95 -14.41
N ILE A 70 43.51 17.90 -13.10
CA ILE A 70 42.42 17.23 -12.39
C ILE A 70 41.76 18.26 -11.48
N TYR A 71 40.43 18.27 -11.43
CA TYR A 71 39.67 19.20 -10.60
C TYR A 71 38.87 18.41 -9.57
N THR A 72 39.02 18.72 -8.28
CA THR A 72 38.28 18.06 -7.19
C THR A 72 37.53 19.08 -6.35
N GLU A 73 36.39 18.67 -5.77
CA GLU A 73 35.63 19.46 -4.78
C GLU A 73 36.06 19.11 -3.32
N HIS A 74 37.18 18.41 -3.17
CA HIS A 74 37.77 18.01 -1.88
C HIS A 74 39.29 18.27 -1.86
N GLU A 75 39.82 18.50 -0.65
CA GLU A 75 41.23 18.83 -0.41
C GLU A 75 42.18 17.61 -0.51
N SER A 76 41.65 16.40 -0.44
CA SER A 76 42.45 15.18 -0.57
C SER A 76 43.06 15.03 -1.97
N TRP A 77 44.08 14.18 -2.08
CA TRP A 77 44.61 13.81 -3.39
C TRP A 77 43.49 13.19 -4.25
N PRO A 78 43.49 13.48 -5.56
CA PRO A 78 42.55 12.84 -6.46
C PRO A 78 42.67 11.32 -6.39
N ASP A 79 41.53 10.64 -6.32
CA ASP A 79 41.49 9.19 -6.35
C ASP A 79 41.70 8.64 -7.77
N ASN A 80 41.84 7.32 -7.89
CA ASN A 80 42.09 6.69 -9.19
C ASN A 80 40.94 6.90 -10.19
N SER A 81 39.70 7.04 -9.74
CA SER A 81 38.54 7.28 -10.60
C SER A 81 38.55 8.71 -11.15
N GLU A 82 38.95 9.69 -10.34
CA GLU A 82 39.10 11.09 -10.76
C GLU A 82 40.26 11.25 -11.74
N VAL A 83 41.39 10.58 -11.50
CA VAL A 83 42.51 10.53 -12.46
C VAL A 83 42.06 9.88 -13.77
N LEU A 84 41.25 8.82 -13.73
CA LEU A 84 40.70 8.19 -14.94
C LEU A 84 39.79 9.14 -15.71
N TYR A 85 38.89 9.82 -15.01
CA TYR A 85 37.90 10.73 -15.60
C TYR A 85 38.57 11.89 -16.34
N TYR A 86 39.52 12.57 -15.70
CA TYR A 86 40.19 13.73 -16.30
C TYR A 86 41.35 13.38 -17.23
N CYS A 87 42.09 12.30 -16.95
CA CYS A 87 43.36 12.01 -17.63
C CYS A 87 43.33 10.80 -18.56
N GLY A 88 42.27 9.98 -18.50
CA GLY A 88 42.15 8.76 -19.27
C GLY A 88 43.03 7.60 -18.77
N LYS A 89 42.76 6.42 -19.33
CA LYS A 89 43.28 5.13 -18.85
C LYS A 89 44.80 4.99 -18.91
N ASP A 90 45.45 5.55 -19.93
CA ASP A 90 46.90 5.43 -20.11
C ASP A 90 47.67 6.19 -19.02
N ILE A 91 47.23 7.42 -18.73
CA ILE A 91 47.83 8.24 -17.66
C ILE A 91 47.50 7.68 -16.29
N GLN A 92 46.27 7.23 -16.07
CA GLN A 92 45.87 6.54 -14.83
C GLN A 92 46.74 5.29 -14.57
N THR A 93 46.98 4.47 -15.60
CA THR A 93 47.83 3.28 -15.49
C THR A 93 49.27 3.66 -15.13
N ARG A 94 49.81 4.73 -15.73
CA ARG A 94 51.14 5.25 -15.39
C ARG A 94 51.20 5.82 -13.97
N TRP A 95 50.15 6.48 -13.51
CA TRP A 95 50.02 6.99 -12.15
C TRP A 95 50.02 5.86 -11.13
N ILE A 96 49.17 4.84 -11.31
CA ILE A 96 49.09 3.66 -10.42
C ILE A 96 50.44 2.92 -10.35
N ASN A 97 51.17 2.85 -11.47
CA ASN A 97 52.48 2.21 -11.53
C ASN A 97 53.64 3.11 -11.09
N THR A 98 53.38 4.36 -10.71
CA THR A 98 54.41 5.26 -10.16
C THR A 98 54.81 4.77 -8.78
N LYS A 99 56.12 4.56 -8.57
CA LYS A 99 56.68 4.21 -7.28
C LYS A 99 57.09 5.47 -6.53
N ALA A 100 57.11 5.41 -5.19
CA ALA A 100 57.66 6.48 -4.37
C ALA A 100 59.09 6.80 -4.81
N CYS A 101 59.42 8.09 -4.95
CA CYS A 101 60.77 8.49 -5.28
C CYS A 101 61.63 8.59 -4.01
N PHE A 102 62.62 7.70 -3.89
CA PHE A 102 63.61 7.71 -2.83
C PHE A 102 64.97 8.13 -3.40
N TYR A 103 65.67 9.01 -2.69
CA TYR A 103 67.00 9.45 -3.05
C TYR A 103 68.02 8.42 -2.55
N ASP A 104 68.92 8.00 -3.44
CA ASP A 104 70.00 7.06 -3.14
C ASP A 104 71.25 7.39 -3.98
N ASP A 105 72.25 6.51 -3.98
CA ASP A 105 73.49 6.71 -4.74
C ASP A 105 73.26 6.80 -6.27
N THR A 106 72.08 6.41 -6.76
CA THR A 106 71.68 6.42 -8.18
C THR A 106 70.69 7.53 -8.55
N ILE A 107 69.80 7.91 -7.62
CA ILE A 107 68.83 9.00 -7.77
C ILE A 107 69.26 10.15 -6.86
N THR A 108 69.98 11.11 -7.44
CA THR A 108 70.52 12.28 -6.73
C THR A 108 69.73 13.57 -7.04
N ASN A 109 68.82 13.55 -8.01
CA ASN A 109 67.95 14.67 -8.34
C ASN A 109 66.52 14.23 -8.74
N PRO A 110 65.51 15.12 -8.61
CA PRO A 110 64.11 14.82 -8.93
C PRO A 110 63.85 14.28 -10.34
N GLN A 111 64.63 14.70 -11.33
CA GLN A 111 64.44 14.32 -12.73
C GLN A 111 64.85 12.86 -13.01
N GLN A 112 65.53 12.22 -12.06
CA GLN A 112 65.86 10.80 -12.10
C GLN A 112 64.76 9.92 -11.50
N CYS A 113 63.74 10.51 -10.86
CA CYS A 113 62.58 9.77 -10.34
C CYS A 113 61.72 9.22 -11.50
N PRO A 114 61.36 7.93 -11.49
CA PRO A 114 60.44 7.37 -12.47
C PRO A 114 58.98 7.71 -12.12
N GLY A 115 58.14 7.89 -13.14
CA GLY A 115 56.69 8.05 -12.98
C GLY A 115 56.21 9.50 -12.90
N LEU A 116 55.13 9.74 -12.16
CA LEU A 116 54.44 11.01 -12.08
C LEU A 116 54.38 11.56 -10.64
N TYR A 117 54.05 12.83 -10.45
CA TYR A 117 53.71 13.38 -9.13
C TYR A 117 52.58 14.39 -9.23
N LEU A 118 51.87 14.55 -8.13
CA LEU A 118 50.81 15.55 -7.98
C LEU A 118 51.38 16.86 -7.45
N HIS A 119 50.90 17.95 -8.00
CA HIS A 119 51.13 19.30 -7.52
C HIS A 119 49.79 20.02 -7.43
N LEU A 120 49.45 20.53 -6.25
CA LEU A 120 48.28 21.40 -6.09
C LEU A 120 48.60 22.74 -6.75
N ALA A 121 47.94 23.03 -7.87
CA ALA A 121 48.21 24.20 -8.69
C ALA A 121 47.34 25.41 -8.29
N HIS A 122 46.06 25.17 -8.01
CA HIS A 122 45.13 26.23 -7.63
C HIS A 122 44.05 25.78 -6.67
N VAL A 123 43.53 26.73 -5.90
CA VAL A 123 42.39 26.56 -5.00
C VAL A 123 41.46 27.73 -5.28
N THR A 124 40.32 27.45 -5.91
CA THR A 124 39.37 28.47 -6.35
C THR A 124 38.08 28.35 -5.56
N PRO A 125 37.76 29.33 -4.69
CA PRO A 125 36.41 29.46 -4.16
C PRO A 125 35.44 29.73 -5.31
N SER A 126 34.32 29.03 -5.33
CA SER A 126 33.26 29.20 -6.31
C SER A 126 31.90 29.05 -5.65
N THR A 127 30.86 29.47 -6.36
CA THR A 127 29.48 29.45 -5.88
C THR A 127 28.61 28.80 -6.93
N ARG A 128 27.80 27.83 -6.55
CA ARG A 128 26.78 27.26 -7.43
C ARG A 128 25.39 27.48 -6.85
N GLN A 129 24.43 27.74 -7.73
CA GLN A 129 23.03 27.84 -7.37
C GLN A 129 22.44 26.45 -7.24
N VAL A 130 21.84 26.18 -6.08
CA VAL A 130 21.09 24.96 -5.81
C VAL A 130 19.64 25.35 -5.58
N GLU A 131 18.75 24.83 -6.41
CA GLU A 131 17.31 24.99 -6.22
C GLU A 131 16.85 24.00 -5.14
N VAL A 132 16.19 24.52 -4.10
CA VAL A 132 15.60 23.72 -3.04
C VAL A 132 14.09 23.87 -3.09
N THR A 133 13.39 22.74 -3.26
CA THR A 133 11.94 22.69 -3.22
C THR A 133 11.44 22.86 -1.78
N LEU A 134 10.53 23.80 -1.56
CA LEU A 134 9.90 24.04 -0.26
C LEU A 134 8.68 23.12 -0.09
N PRO A 135 8.40 22.64 1.14
CA PRO A 135 7.27 21.74 1.38
C PRO A 135 5.92 22.44 1.10
N PRO A 136 4.92 21.74 0.53
CA PRO A 136 3.58 22.26 0.32
C PRO A 136 2.76 22.29 1.62
N ALA A 137 1.63 22.98 1.61
CA ALA A 137 0.62 22.85 2.66
C ALA A 137 0.03 21.43 2.69
N GLU A 138 -0.41 20.98 3.87
CA GLU A 138 -1.02 19.66 4.08
C GLU A 138 -2.38 19.79 4.79
N VAL A 139 -3.26 18.79 4.67
CA VAL A 139 -4.56 18.79 5.35
C VAL A 139 -4.79 17.47 6.06
N PHE A 140 -4.94 17.51 7.38
CA PHE A 140 -5.20 16.35 8.21
C PHE A 140 -6.66 16.21 8.58
N VAL A 141 -7.11 14.97 8.86
CA VAL A 141 -8.49 14.67 9.24
C VAL A 141 -8.61 14.00 10.61
N SER A 142 -9.68 14.33 11.32
CA SER A 142 -10.06 13.73 12.60
C SER A 142 -11.58 13.79 12.82
N LEU A 143 -12.10 13.05 13.80
CA LEU A 143 -13.50 13.15 14.21
C LEU A 143 -13.65 14.03 15.46
N THR A 144 -14.68 14.87 15.46
CA THR A 144 -15.09 15.67 16.62
C THR A 144 -16.59 15.49 16.90
N GLY A 145 -17.04 15.83 18.11
CA GLY A 145 -18.45 15.62 18.50
C GLY A 145 -18.83 14.16 18.72
N CYS A 146 -17.83 13.30 18.96
CA CYS A 146 -17.99 11.91 19.32
C CYS A 146 -17.45 11.69 20.73
N ASP A 147 -18.32 11.35 21.69
CA ASP A 147 -17.89 10.85 22.99
C ASP A 147 -17.35 9.44 22.75
N ASN A 148 -16.02 9.31 22.57
CA ASN A 148 -15.38 8.02 22.30
C ASN A 148 -15.70 7.03 23.42
N LEU A 149 -16.76 6.23 23.23
CA LEU A 149 -17.18 5.20 24.16
C LEU A 149 -16.13 4.08 24.08
N SER A 150 -15.13 4.14 24.96
CA SER A 150 -14.22 3.04 25.27
C SER A 150 -13.52 2.38 24.06
N GLY A 151 -13.02 3.18 23.11
CA GLY A 151 -12.30 2.63 21.93
C GLY A 151 -13.20 1.94 20.91
N THR A 152 -14.51 2.15 20.99
CA THR A 152 -15.45 1.74 19.93
C THR A 152 -15.69 2.91 18.97
N ASN A 153 -15.89 2.61 17.68
CA ASN A 153 -16.26 3.57 16.64
C ASN A 153 -17.70 4.07 16.81
N ARG A 154 -18.16 4.35 18.03
CA ARG A 154 -19.54 4.72 18.36
C ARG A 154 -19.61 6.11 18.98
N CYS A 155 -20.51 6.92 18.45
CA CYS A 155 -20.80 8.28 18.90
C CYS A 155 -22.22 8.37 19.46
N SER A 156 -22.38 9.04 20.58
CA SER A 156 -23.68 9.37 21.21
C SER A 156 -24.50 10.37 20.38
N SER A 157 -23.84 11.18 19.56
CA SER A 157 -24.43 12.19 18.68
C SER A 157 -23.82 12.13 17.27
N LEU A 158 -24.47 12.79 16.30
CA LEU A 158 -23.91 12.96 14.96
C LEU A 158 -22.56 13.69 15.04
N PRO A 159 -21.47 13.08 14.56
CA PRO A 159 -20.15 13.67 14.63
C PRO A 159 -19.91 14.68 13.50
N TYR A 160 -18.79 15.39 13.62
CA TYR A 160 -18.23 16.24 12.59
C TYR A 160 -16.89 15.66 12.13
N MET A 161 -16.64 15.72 10.83
CA MET A 161 -15.33 15.50 10.26
C MET A 161 -14.55 16.82 10.33
N ARG A 162 -13.48 16.84 11.12
CA ARG A 162 -12.59 17.99 11.24
C ARG A 162 -11.43 17.84 10.26
N LEU A 163 -11.34 18.78 9.34
CA LEU A 163 -10.19 19.02 8.46
C LEU A 163 -9.33 20.12 9.10
N GLU A 164 -8.04 19.88 9.25
CA GLU A 164 -7.07 20.82 9.81
C GLU A 164 -5.89 20.96 8.84
N ALA A 165 -5.76 22.13 8.24
CA ALA A 165 -4.71 22.43 7.27
C ALA A 165 -3.49 23.05 7.95
N GLN A 166 -2.30 22.72 7.48
CA GLN A 166 -1.04 23.23 8.00
C GLN A 166 -0.22 23.84 6.86
N GLU A 167 0.21 25.10 7.04
CA GLU A 167 1.19 25.74 6.17
C GLU A 167 2.58 25.63 6.84
N PRO A 168 3.54 24.90 6.23
CA PRO A 168 4.86 24.74 6.81
C PRO A 168 5.73 26.00 6.73
N LEU A 169 5.44 26.94 5.82
CA LEU A 169 6.23 28.16 5.66
C LEU A 169 5.88 29.20 6.74
N PRO A 170 6.87 29.75 7.46
CA PRO A 170 6.63 30.60 8.64
C PRO A 170 5.99 31.96 8.33
N ASN A 171 6.04 32.42 7.07
CA ASN A 171 5.48 33.69 6.63
C ASN A 171 4.20 33.52 5.81
N GLU A 172 3.72 32.29 5.66
CA GLU A 172 2.52 31.96 4.91
C GLU A 172 1.46 31.38 5.85
N GLN A 173 0.20 31.40 5.41
CA GLN A 173 -0.93 30.89 6.17
C GLN A 173 -1.96 30.24 5.24
N ILE A 174 -2.76 29.34 5.79
CA ILE A 174 -3.89 28.77 5.06
C ILE A 174 -4.99 29.83 4.93
N ILE A 175 -5.43 30.07 3.69
CA ILE A 175 -6.54 30.98 3.37
C ILE A 175 -7.87 30.26 3.57
N GLN A 176 -7.99 29.05 3.03
CA GLN A 176 -9.22 28.27 3.09
C GLN A 176 -8.96 26.78 2.85
N ILE A 177 -9.91 25.97 3.31
CA ILE A 177 -10.04 24.56 2.94
C ILE A 177 -11.24 24.42 2.00
N ALA A 178 -11.03 23.77 0.86
CA ALA A 178 -12.06 23.54 -0.14
C ALA A 178 -12.16 22.04 -0.47
N GLY A 179 -13.32 21.62 -0.94
CA GLY A 179 -13.53 20.21 -1.23
C GLY A 179 -14.93 19.86 -1.72
N THR A 180 -15.20 18.57 -1.80
CA THR A 180 -16.53 18.01 -2.06
C THR A 180 -16.85 16.93 -1.04
N LEU A 181 -18.10 16.89 -0.57
CA LEU A 181 -18.67 15.83 0.26
C LEU A 181 -19.78 15.15 -0.56
N ASN A 182 -19.55 13.90 -0.96
CA ASN A 182 -20.42 13.14 -1.86
C ASN A 182 -20.76 13.91 -3.16
N GLY A 183 -19.75 14.58 -3.74
CA GLY A 183 -19.88 15.43 -4.92
C GLY A 183 -20.44 16.84 -4.67
N MET A 184 -20.94 17.14 -3.46
CA MET A 184 -21.42 18.48 -3.11
C MET A 184 -20.25 19.36 -2.66
N PRO A 185 -20.01 20.52 -3.29
CA PRO A 185 -18.89 21.38 -2.95
C PRO A 185 -19.05 22.03 -1.58
N PHE A 186 -17.95 22.19 -0.86
CA PHE A 186 -17.87 22.97 0.38
C PHE A 186 -16.61 23.86 0.37
N THR A 187 -16.65 24.92 1.18
CA THR A 187 -15.51 25.81 1.41
C THR A 187 -15.59 26.36 2.83
N CYS A 188 -14.47 26.31 3.54
CA CYS A 188 -14.31 26.81 4.90
C CYS A 188 -13.17 27.83 4.93
N PRO A 189 -13.40 29.06 5.41
CA PRO A 189 -12.32 30.04 5.58
C PRO A 189 -11.39 29.62 6.73
N GLY A 190 -10.09 29.85 6.56
CA GLY A 190 -9.04 29.52 7.54
C GLY A 190 -8.51 28.09 7.43
N ASP A 191 -7.83 27.66 8.47
CA ASP A 191 -7.08 26.41 8.60
C ASP A 191 -7.88 25.27 9.24
N ILE A 192 -9.13 25.50 9.67
CA ILE A 192 -10.00 24.51 10.28
C ILE A 192 -11.36 24.47 9.58
N CYS A 193 -11.85 23.27 9.26
CA CYS A 193 -13.16 23.05 8.66
C CYS A 193 -13.85 21.85 9.34
N ASP A 194 -14.95 22.12 10.04
CA ASP A 194 -15.78 21.10 10.67
C ASP A 194 -17.00 20.79 9.79
N LEU A 195 -16.99 19.63 9.14
CA LEU A 195 -18.06 19.18 8.25
C LEU A 195 -19.04 18.27 9.01
N PRO A 196 -20.33 18.61 9.11
CA PRO A 196 -21.30 17.72 9.75
C PRO A 196 -21.47 16.43 8.94
N LEU A 197 -21.39 15.29 9.61
CA LEU A 197 -21.57 13.99 8.96
C LEU A 197 -23.02 13.53 9.10
N ALA A 198 -23.71 13.46 7.97
CA ALA A 198 -25.04 12.84 7.92
C ALA A 198 -24.92 11.30 7.87
N PRO A 199 -25.95 10.55 8.32
CA PRO A 199 -26.01 9.11 8.11
C PRO A 199 -25.80 8.73 6.64
N THR A 200 -24.96 7.73 6.40
CA THR A 200 -24.58 7.24 5.06
C THR A 200 -25.14 5.85 4.80
N GLY A 201 -24.95 5.35 3.58
CA GLY A 201 -25.12 3.92 3.29
C GLY A 201 -23.93 3.08 3.76
N MET A 202 -24.00 1.77 3.52
CA MET A 202 -22.95 0.79 3.90
C MET A 202 -21.60 1.02 3.23
N ASN A 203 -21.59 1.69 2.07
CA ASN A 203 -20.37 2.04 1.34
C ASN A 203 -19.75 3.37 1.80
N GLY A 204 -20.39 4.06 2.76
CA GLY A 204 -19.96 5.39 3.20
C GLY A 204 -20.23 6.50 2.18
N ALA A 205 -19.54 7.62 2.37
CA ALA A 205 -19.55 8.81 1.54
C ALA A 205 -18.11 9.31 1.36
N GLU A 206 -17.80 9.74 0.14
CA GLU A 206 -16.48 10.27 -0.22
C GLU A 206 -16.36 11.76 0.14
N ILE A 207 -15.20 12.13 0.67
CA ILE A 207 -14.79 13.50 0.90
C ILE A 207 -13.49 13.73 0.12
N VAL A 208 -13.48 14.68 -0.81
CA VAL A 208 -12.25 15.16 -1.47
C VAL A 208 -11.94 16.54 -0.93
N PHE A 209 -10.70 16.81 -0.52
CA PHE A 209 -10.34 18.08 0.13
C PHE A 209 -8.90 18.50 -0.16
N TRP A 210 -8.66 19.82 -0.14
CA TRP A 210 -7.35 20.44 -0.24
C TRP A 210 -7.37 21.80 0.47
N ALA A 211 -6.20 22.36 0.76
CA ALA A 211 -6.05 23.70 1.31
C ALA A 211 -5.43 24.64 0.29
N GLU A 212 -5.78 25.92 0.39
CA GLU A 212 -5.19 27.01 -0.39
C GLU A 212 -4.36 27.91 0.53
N SER A 213 -3.14 28.21 0.11
CA SER A 213 -2.16 28.96 0.90
C SER A 213 -2.04 30.42 0.43
N SER A 214 -1.67 31.31 1.36
CA SER A 214 -1.28 32.68 1.03
C SER A 214 -0.06 32.78 0.13
N PHE A 215 0.71 31.69 0.02
CA PHE A 215 1.80 31.58 -0.95
C PHE A 215 1.29 31.72 -2.39
N GLY A 216 0.02 31.42 -2.64
CA GLY A 216 -0.62 31.49 -3.96
C GLY A 216 -0.76 30.14 -4.66
N ASP A 217 -0.59 29.04 -3.92
CA ASP A 217 -0.76 27.67 -4.39
C ASP A 217 -1.77 26.87 -3.53
N ALA A 218 -1.94 25.60 -3.86
CA ALA A 218 -2.82 24.68 -3.15
C ALA A 218 -2.06 23.39 -2.77
N SER A 219 -2.47 22.77 -1.66
CA SER A 219 -2.01 21.44 -1.29
C SER A 219 -2.38 20.41 -2.36
N GLU A 220 -1.85 19.19 -2.20
CA GLU A 220 -2.42 18.04 -2.90
C GLU A 220 -3.91 17.87 -2.55
N ARG A 221 -4.64 17.21 -3.46
CA ARG A 221 -6.02 16.79 -3.19
C ARG A 221 -5.99 15.45 -2.49
N TYR A 222 -6.49 15.45 -1.28
CA TYR A 222 -6.64 14.27 -0.46
C TYR A 222 -8.08 13.75 -0.51
N THR A 223 -8.24 12.48 -0.14
CA THR A 223 -9.53 11.81 -0.08
C THR A 223 -9.72 11.15 1.28
N ALA A 224 -10.95 11.15 1.78
CA ALA A 224 -11.40 10.33 2.89
C ALA A 224 -12.70 9.63 2.51
N GLN A 225 -12.84 8.36 2.88
CA GLN A 225 -14.14 7.69 2.92
C GLN A 225 -14.66 7.73 4.35
N VAL A 226 -15.90 8.17 4.53
CA VAL A 226 -16.55 8.22 5.85
C VAL A 226 -17.86 7.45 5.83
N ARG A 227 -18.06 6.55 6.79
CA ARG A 227 -19.32 5.80 6.94
C ARG A 227 -19.95 6.09 8.29
N VAL A 228 -21.20 6.52 8.28
CA VAL A 228 -22.00 6.81 9.49
C VAL A 228 -23.26 5.96 9.46
N ILE A 229 -23.36 4.96 10.33
CA ILE A 229 -24.52 4.07 10.43
C ILE A 229 -25.26 4.35 11.74
N PRO A 230 -26.55 4.72 11.72
CA PRO A 230 -27.35 4.83 12.93
C PRO A 230 -27.56 3.44 13.54
N TRP A 231 -27.31 3.29 14.84
CA TRP A 231 -27.44 2.06 15.61
C TRP A 231 -28.36 2.27 16.83
N GLY A 232 -29.28 1.33 17.06
CA GLY A 232 -30.27 1.39 18.16
C GLY A 232 -31.65 1.89 17.72
N GLU A 233 -32.57 2.01 18.68
CA GLU A 233 -33.96 2.39 18.39
C GLU A 233 -34.15 3.92 18.32
N PHE A 234 -34.14 4.47 17.11
CA PHE A 234 -34.47 5.89 16.86
C PHE A 234 -35.98 6.17 16.80
N ALA A 235 -36.83 5.14 16.89
CA ALA A 235 -38.24 5.23 16.55
C ALA A 235 -39.19 5.47 17.74
N ASN A 236 -38.74 5.35 19.00
CA ASN A 236 -39.58 5.56 20.17
C ASN A 236 -38.81 6.07 21.42
N PRO A 237 -38.71 7.40 21.62
CA PRO A 237 -37.97 7.97 22.77
C PRO A 237 -38.67 7.80 24.12
N ASP A 238 -39.94 7.37 24.16
CA ASP A 238 -40.76 7.27 25.39
C ASP A 238 -40.83 5.83 25.96
N ALA A 239 -40.32 4.83 25.24
CA ALA A 239 -40.14 3.48 25.76
C ALA A 239 -38.72 3.33 26.33
N PRO A 240 -38.50 2.54 27.40
CA PRO A 240 -37.17 2.13 27.80
C PRO A 240 -36.60 1.22 26.70
N ALA A 241 -35.99 1.80 25.68
CA ALA A 241 -35.28 1.07 24.65
C ALA A 241 -34.11 0.33 25.29
N ALA A 242 -33.91 -0.94 24.92
CA ALA A 242 -32.79 -1.74 25.40
C ALA A 242 -31.43 -1.16 24.96
N ASP A 243 -31.41 -0.45 23.83
CA ASP A 243 -30.22 0.19 23.26
C ASP A 243 -30.41 1.69 23.12
N THR A 244 -29.49 2.47 23.72
CA THR A 244 -29.40 3.92 23.51
C THR A 244 -29.03 4.23 22.06
N PRO A 245 -29.73 5.15 21.38
CA PRO A 245 -29.40 5.57 20.01
C PRO A 245 -27.94 6.04 19.92
N SER A 246 -27.20 5.51 18.96
CA SER A 246 -25.80 5.83 18.72
C SER A 246 -25.49 5.80 17.23
N TYR A 247 -24.35 6.37 16.84
CA TYR A 247 -23.87 6.39 15.47
C TYR A 247 -22.55 5.63 15.40
N TYR A 248 -22.50 4.59 14.58
CA TYR A 248 -21.26 3.91 14.26
C TYR A 248 -20.54 4.64 13.12
N VAL A 249 -19.27 5.02 13.33
CA VAL A 249 -18.54 5.95 12.46
C VAL A 249 -17.16 5.40 12.12
N ASP A 250 -16.96 5.08 10.85
CA ASP A 250 -15.65 4.71 10.33
C ASP A 250 -15.11 5.80 9.40
N VAL A 251 -13.80 6.02 9.45
CA VAL A 251 -13.10 6.93 8.54
C VAL A 251 -11.87 6.23 7.99
N LEU A 252 -11.72 6.24 6.67
CA LEU A 252 -10.53 5.76 5.97
C LEU A 252 -9.89 6.94 5.25
N SER A 253 -8.67 7.31 5.63
CA SER A 253 -7.89 8.35 4.95
C SER A 253 -6.41 8.21 5.25
N SER A 254 -5.55 8.49 4.27
CA SER A 254 -4.11 8.63 4.50
C SER A 254 -3.75 9.85 5.34
N GLN A 255 -4.67 10.82 5.45
CA GLN A 255 -4.48 12.06 6.21
C GLN A 255 -5.02 11.98 7.65
N TRP A 256 -5.39 10.78 8.12
CA TRP A 256 -5.93 10.60 9.46
C TRP A 256 -4.89 10.92 10.54
N LYS A 257 -5.26 11.78 11.50
CA LYS A 257 -4.32 12.38 12.48
C LYS A 257 -3.72 11.38 13.48
N SER A 258 -4.32 10.20 13.68
CA SER A 258 -3.69 9.13 14.47
C SER A 258 -2.87 8.22 13.56
N ALA A 259 -1.70 7.75 14.01
CA ALA A 259 -0.78 6.90 13.27
C ALA A 259 -1.53 5.82 12.46
N SER A 260 -1.73 6.10 11.17
CA SER A 260 -2.37 5.19 10.24
C SER A 260 -1.31 4.20 9.81
N THR A 261 -1.27 3.02 10.44
CA THR A 261 -0.63 1.87 9.83
C THR A 261 -1.37 1.58 8.53
N SER A 262 -0.63 1.50 7.41
CA SER A 262 -1.23 1.15 6.11
C SER A 262 -1.79 -0.27 6.22
N THR A 263 -3.12 -0.39 6.19
CA THR A 263 -3.86 -1.64 6.25
C THR A 263 -4.49 -1.93 4.89
N CYS A 264 -4.85 -3.17 4.60
CA CYS A 264 -5.55 -3.49 3.36
C CYS A 264 -6.88 -2.73 3.21
N SER A 265 -7.61 -2.47 4.31
CA SER A 265 -8.78 -1.58 4.30
C SER A 265 -8.46 -0.15 3.87
N HIS A 266 -7.32 0.41 4.30
CA HIS A 266 -6.86 1.72 3.85
C HIS A 266 -6.47 1.70 2.37
N ILE A 267 -5.77 0.67 1.91
CA ILE A 267 -5.36 0.50 0.51
C ILE A 267 -6.59 0.48 -0.41
N TRP A 268 -7.59 -0.32 -0.06
CA TRP A 268 -8.79 -0.46 -0.88
C TRP A 268 -9.81 0.65 -0.68
N GLN A 269 -9.68 1.44 0.39
CA GLN A 269 -10.74 2.32 0.88
C GLN A 269 -12.04 1.55 1.13
N ALA A 270 -11.91 0.37 1.76
CA ALA A 270 -13.01 -0.55 2.03
C ALA A 270 -13.24 -0.69 3.53
N PHE A 271 -14.47 -0.38 3.98
CA PHE A 271 -14.83 -0.52 5.38
C PHE A 271 -15.02 -2.00 5.78
N LEU A 272 -14.67 -2.33 7.01
CA LEU A 272 -15.03 -3.60 7.62
C LEU A 272 -16.57 -3.76 7.67
N PRO A 273 -17.11 -4.98 7.78
CA PRO A 273 -18.54 -5.15 8.05
C PRO A 273 -18.92 -4.51 9.40
N VAL A 274 -20.15 -3.97 9.50
CA VAL A 274 -20.64 -3.27 10.71
C VAL A 274 -20.73 -4.20 11.92
N ASP A 275 -21.03 -5.48 11.68
CA ASP A 275 -21.11 -6.52 12.72
C ASP A 275 -19.72 -7.12 13.06
N GLY A 276 -18.65 -6.56 12.49
CA GLY A 276 -17.28 -7.04 12.64
C GLY A 276 -16.83 -7.93 11.48
N ALA A 277 -15.52 -8.15 11.40
CA ALA A 277 -14.94 -9.04 10.39
C ALA A 277 -15.41 -10.51 10.61
N PRO A 278 -15.62 -11.29 9.54
CA PRO A 278 -15.93 -12.71 9.66
C PRO A 278 -14.82 -13.45 10.40
N ALA A 279 -15.14 -14.62 10.98
CA ALA A 279 -14.26 -15.29 11.94
C ALA A 279 -12.80 -15.47 11.47
N TRP A 280 -12.62 -15.82 10.20
CA TRP A 280 -11.32 -16.03 9.55
C TRP A 280 -10.51 -14.75 9.27
N LEU A 281 -11.15 -13.57 9.35
CA LEU A 281 -10.53 -12.23 9.22
C LEU A 281 -10.48 -11.47 10.54
N ARG A 282 -10.67 -12.14 11.69
CA ARG A 282 -10.58 -11.49 13.00
C ARG A 282 -9.13 -11.40 13.50
N THR A 283 -8.87 -10.34 14.26
CA THR A 283 -7.71 -10.24 15.15
C THR A 283 -8.24 -10.23 16.59
N PRO A 284 -7.99 -11.28 17.38
CA PRO A 284 -8.43 -11.32 18.77
C PRO A 284 -7.63 -10.34 19.64
N SER A 285 -8.09 -10.10 20.86
CA SER A 285 -7.37 -9.24 21.81
C SER A 285 -6.25 -9.99 22.53
N LEU A 286 -6.40 -11.31 22.70
CA LEU A 286 -5.44 -12.17 23.39
C LEU A 286 -4.91 -13.26 22.45
N SER A 287 -3.64 -13.63 22.62
CA SER A 287 -2.98 -14.64 21.78
C SER A 287 -3.51 -16.05 22.02
N GLU A 288 -4.10 -16.29 23.19
CA GLU A 288 -4.72 -17.53 23.62
C GLU A 288 -5.99 -17.84 22.82
N GLU A 289 -6.66 -16.81 22.30
CA GLU A 289 -7.83 -16.96 21.44
C GLU A 289 -7.46 -17.50 20.04
N LEU A 290 -6.17 -17.49 19.68
CA LEU A 290 -5.69 -18.14 18.47
C LEU A 290 -5.39 -19.63 18.67
N ILE A 291 -5.48 -20.20 19.88
CA ILE A 291 -5.07 -21.59 20.15
C ILE A 291 -5.81 -22.57 19.23
N SER A 292 -5.05 -23.49 18.62
CA SER A 292 -5.57 -24.58 17.79
C SER A 292 -4.94 -25.92 18.19
N THR A 293 -5.65 -27.02 17.95
CA THR A 293 -5.20 -28.38 18.25
C THR A 293 -5.29 -29.29 17.03
N ASN A 294 -5.02 -28.70 15.85
CA ASN A 294 -5.13 -29.40 14.58
C ASN A 294 -4.03 -30.46 14.45
N GLU A 295 -4.38 -31.55 13.78
CA GLU A 295 -3.44 -32.62 13.45
C GLU A 295 -2.67 -32.25 12.19
N TYR A 296 -1.37 -32.03 12.35
CA TYR A 296 -0.46 -31.66 11.26
C TYR A 296 0.53 -32.78 11.01
N TYR A 297 0.19 -33.70 10.10
CA TYR A 297 0.99 -34.89 9.81
C TYR A 297 2.37 -34.56 9.20
N LEU A 298 2.50 -33.47 8.43
CA LEU A 298 3.82 -33.04 7.92
C LEU A 298 4.66 -32.45 9.03
N LEU A 299 4.07 -31.63 9.91
CA LEU A 299 4.76 -31.11 11.09
C LEU A 299 5.21 -32.25 12.01
N ALA A 300 4.32 -33.19 12.32
CA ALA A 300 4.64 -34.36 13.12
C ALA A 300 5.80 -35.17 12.51
N GLY A 301 5.78 -35.36 11.18
CA GLY A 301 6.87 -35.99 10.44
C GLY A 301 8.19 -35.27 10.62
N SER A 302 8.21 -33.95 10.44
CA SER A 302 9.39 -33.11 10.67
C SER A 302 9.90 -33.21 12.11
N LEU A 303 9.02 -33.15 13.11
CA LEU A 303 9.39 -33.26 14.53
C LEU A 303 10.03 -34.61 14.87
N ILE A 304 9.49 -35.71 14.32
CA ILE A 304 10.05 -37.06 14.48
C ILE A 304 11.43 -37.14 13.79
N GLN A 305 11.55 -36.65 12.56
CA GLN A 305 12.81 -36.68 11.81
C GLN A 305 13.93 -35.88 12.47
N GLN A 306 13.61 -34.78 13.15
CA GLN A 306 14.56 -33.98 13.93
C GLN A 306 14.84 -34.57 15.33
N GLY A 307 14.22 -35.70 15.68
CA GLY A 307 14.42 -36.35 16.97
C GLY A 307 13.77 -35.62 18.16
N LEU A 308 12.86 -34.68 17.89
CA LEU A 308 12.09 -33.98 18.94
C LEU A 308 10.97 -34.85 19.50
N VAL A 309 10.54 -35.86 18.74
CA VAL A 309 9.58 -36.89 19.16
C VAL A 309 10.17 -38.26 18.87
N ASP A 310 10.22 -39.11 19.90
CA ASP A 310 10.60 -40.52 19.72
C ASP A 310 9.37 -41.35 19.33
N ALA A 311 9.34 -41.77 18.07
CA ALA A 311 8.32 -42.66 17.52
C ALA A 311 8.87 -44.04 17.15
N SER A 312 10.00 -44.47 17.74
CA SER A 312 10.63 -45.76 17.41
C SER A 312 9.74 -46.98 17.69
N SER A 313 8.71 -46.83 18.54
CA SER A 313 7.72 -47.87 18.82
C SER A 313 6.67 -48.04 17.72
N CYS A 314 6.54 -47.07 16.81
CA CYS A 314 5.61 -47.12 15.70
C CYS A 314 6.19 -47.86 14.50
N GLU A 315 5.32 -48.41 13.64
CA GLU A 315 5.74 -48.96 12.35
C GLU A 315 6.49 -47.89 11.54
N ASN A 316 7.60 -48.30 10.90
CA ASN A 316 8.53 -47.42 10.16
C ASN A 316 9.02 -46.20 10.97
N GLY A 317 9.11 -46.32 12.30
CA GLY A 317 9.51 -45.21 13.16
C GLY A 317 8.48 -44.07 13.20
N GLY A 318 7.21 -44.37 12.86
CA GLY A 318 6.12 -43.39 12.87
C GLY A 318 6.00 -42.57 11.60
N LEU A 319 6.70 -42.92 10.52
CA LEU A 319 6.75 -42.15 9.26
C LEU A 319 6.19 -42.93 8.07
N GLU A 320 5.60 -42.17 7.14
CA GLU A 320 5.22 -42.59 5.80
C GLU A 320 6.38 -42.34 4.80
N SER A 321 6.27 -42.90 3.59
CA SER A 321 7.31 -42.79 2.55
C SER A 321 7.56 -41.36 2.06
N ASN A 322 6.57 -40.47 2.20
CA ASN A 322 6.68 -39.05 1.86
C ASN A 322 7.26 -38.19 3.01
N GLY A 323 7.63 -38.80 4.13
CA GLY A 323 8.16 -38.11 5.31
C GLY A 323 7.10 -37.54 6.26
N ALA A 324 5.81 -37.63 5.94
CA ALA A 324 4.74 -37.33 6.89
C ALA A 324 4.72 -38.37 8.01
N ALA A 325 4.16 -38.01 9.17
CA ALA A 325 3.87 -39.02 10.18
C ALA A 325 2.76 -39.97 9.71
N ASN A 326 2.80 -41.22 10.15
CA ASN A 326 1.63 -42.09 10.13
C ASN A 326 0.74 -41.83 11.35
N VAL A 327 -0.41 -42.52 11.47
CA VAL A 327 -1.35 -42.31 12.59
C VAL A 327 -0.68 -42.48 13.96
N CYS A 328 0.14 -43.52 14.13
CA CYS A 328 0.87 -43.78 15.38
C CYS A 328 1.89 -42.67 15.68
N GLY A 329 2.65 -42.23 14.66
CA GLY A 329 3.60 -41.14 14.79
C GLY A 329 2.93 -39.81 15.16
N MET A 330 1.78 -39.49 14.55
CA MET A 330 0.99 -38.31 14.89
C MET A 330 0.44 -38.38 16.30
N GLU A 331 -0.05 -39.53 16.76
CA GLU A 331 -0.51 -39.68 18.15
C GLU A 331 0.60 -39.41 19.18
N LEU A 332 1.81 -39.94 18.95
CA LEU A 332 2.96 -39.69 19.81
C LEU A 332 3.45 -38.23 19.72
N ALA A 333 3.39 -37.62 18.53
CA ALA A 333 3.81 -36.25 18.32
C ALA A 333 2.78 -35.20 18.77
N ARG A 334 1.53 -35.60 19.05
CA ARG A 334 0.40 -34.68 19.32
C ARG A 334 0.70 -33.61 20.37
N PRO A 335 1.32 -33.90 21.54
CA PRO A 335 1.62 -32.86 22.52
C PRO A 335 2.57 -31.78 21.98
N ILE A 336 3.63 -32.19 21.27
CA ILE A 336 4.62 -31.28 20.69
C ILE A 336 4.04 -30.54 19.49
N VAL A 337 3.19 -31.17 18.67
CA VAL A 337 2.46 -30.51 17.57
C VAL A 337 1.54 -29.40 18.10
N ASN A 338 0.85 -29.63 19.21
CA ASN A 338 0.01 -28.62 19.84
C ASN A 338 0.82 -27.46 20.41
N GLU A 339 1.96 -27.74 21.06
CA GLU A 339 2.85 -26.69 21.54
C GLU A 339 3.44 -25.89 20.38
N TRP A 340 3.96 -26.59 19.37
CA TRP A 340 4.66 -26.00 18.25
C TRP A 340 3.77 -25.09 17.39
N GLN A 341 2.53 -25.52 17.09
CA GLN A 341 1.61 -24.69 16.28
C GLN A 341 1.15 -23.42 17.00
N ASN A 342 1.23 -23.38 18.34
CA ASN A 342 0.71 -22.27 19.15
C ASN A 342 1.81 -21.34 19.69
N GLN A 343 3.08 -21.74 19.65
CA GLN A 343 4.19 -20.88 20.11
C GLN A 343 4.30 -19.56 19.33
N PHE A 344 3.79 -19.52 18.09
CA PHE A 344 3.83 -18.35 17.22
C PHE A 344 2.66 -17.37 17.46
N ASN A 345 1.65 -17.72 18.26
CA ASN A 345 0.42 -16.93 18.40
C ASN A 345 0.69 -15.49 18.87
N ALA A 346 1.57 -15.31 19.84
CA ALA A 346 1.92 -13.98 20.36
C ALA A 346 2.58 -13.11 19.28
N GLN A 347 3.50 -13.69 18.49
CA GLN A 347 4.16 -12.98 17.39
C GLN A 347 3.19 -12.67 16.25
N ILE A 348 2.28 -13.60 15.91
CA ILE A 348 1.22 -13.38 14.92
C ILE A 348 0.32 -12.22 15.36
N LEU A 349 -0.11 -12.20 16.62
CA LEU A 349 -0.95 -11.12 17.15
C LEU A 349 -0.22 -9.77 17.13
N GLN A 350 1.06 -9.74 17.53
CA GLN A 350 1.86 -8.52 17.48
C GLN A 350 1.97 -7.99 16.04
N VAL A 351 2.32 -8.85 15.09
CA VAL A 351 2.43 -8.45 13.67
C VAL A 351 1.07 -8.02 13.11
N ALA A 352 -0.02 -8.66 13.51
CA ALA A 352 -1.37 -8.25 13.11
C ALA A 352 -1.69 -6.83 13.58
N ASN A 353 -1.33 -6.48 14.82
CA ASN A 353 -1.50 -5.12 15.34
C ASN A 353 -0.61 -4.10 14.62
N ASP A 354 0.63 -4.49 14.30
CA ASP A 354 1.61 -3.61 13.65
C ASP A 354 1.30 -3.35 12.15
N THR A 355 0.64 -4.31 11.48
CA THR A 355 0.41 -4.27 10.02
C THR A 355 -1.05 -4.13 9.61
N GLY A 356 -1.98 -4.42 10.52
CA GLY A 356 -3.41 -4.53 10.22
C GLY A 356 -3.81 -5.75 9.39
N VAL A 357 -2.89 -6.68 9.11
CA VAL A 357 -3.24 -7.99 8.51
C VAL A 357 -3.89 -8.87 9.58
N PRO A 358 -5.06 -9.48 9.34
CA PRO A 358 -5.75 -10.24 10.38
C PRO A 358 -4.94 -11.41 10.95
N ALA A 359 -4.94 -11.55 12.28
CA ALA A 359 -4.17 -12.59 12.96
C ALA A 359 -4.69 -14.00 12.61
N GLN A 360 -6.02 -14.19 12.61
CA GLN A 360 -6.62 -15.48 12.25
C GLN A 360 -6.31 -15.87 10.80
N LEU A 361 -6.30 -14.89 9.88
CA LEU A 361 -5.93 -15.10 8.48
C LEU A 361 -4.50 -15.63 8.36
N MET A 362 -3.53 -14.95 8.99
CA MET A 362 -2.13 -15.39 8.97
C MET A 362 -1.99 -16.80 9.55
N LYS A 363 -2.69 -17.09 10.65
CA LYS A 363 -2.67 -18.42 11.26
C LYS A 363 -3.25 -19.49 10.33
N ASN A 364 -4.36 -19.20 9.66
CA ASN A 364 -4.96 -20.11 8.69
C ASN A 364 -3.99 -20.39 7.54
N ILE A 365 -3.32 -19.36 7.01
CA ILE A 365 -2.36 -19.53 5.91
C ILE A 365 -1.17 -20.37 6.36
N PHE A 366 -0.54 -20.07 7.50
CA PHE A 366 0.59 -20.87 8.01
C PHE A 366 0.24 -22.34 8.23
N SER A 367 -1.01 -22.63 8.58
CA SER A 367 -1.46 -24.01 8.69
C SER A 367 -1.51 -24.76 7.35
N ARG A 368 -1.84 -24.08 6.25
CA ARG A 368 -1.89 -24.68 4.91
C ARG A 368 -0.51 -24.71 4.25
N GLU A 369 0.25 -23.62 4.36
CA GLU A 369 1.54 -23.47 3.69
C GLU A 369 2.62 -24.36 4.31
N SER A 370 2.78 -24.25 5.63
CA SER A 370 3.92 -24.89 6.31
C SER A 370 3.52 -25.89 7.35
N GLN A 371 2.23 -25.97 7.70
CA GLN A 371 1.78 -26.63 8.93
C GLN A 371 2.60 -26.15 10.15
N PHE A 372 2.97 -24.87 10.17
CA PHE A 372 3.85 -24.25 11.17
C PHE A 372 5.31 -24.75 11.21
N TRP A 373 5.78 -25.48 10.21
CA TRP A 373 7.20 -25.82 10.08
C TRP A 373 7.95 -24.73 9.28
N PRO A 374 8.80 -23.89 9.90
CA PRO A 374 9.39 -22.73 9.23
C PRO A 374 10.63 -23.07 8.38
N GLY A 375 11.05 -24.35 8.38
CA GLY A 375 12.17 -24.84 7.60
C GLY A 375 11.78 -25.20 6.16
N ILE A 376 12.77 -25.62 5.38
CA ILE A 376 12.59 -26.00 3.98
C ILE A 376 12.18 -27.49 3.92
N TYR A 377 11.07 -27.78 3.22
CA TYR A 377 10.68 -29.16 2.92
C TYR A 377 11.52 -29.73 1.77
N GLN A 378 11.78 -31.04 1.79
CA GLN A 378 12.58 -31.69 0.74
C GLN A 378 11.96 -31.49 -0.65
N GLY A 379 12.71 -30.85 -1.56
CA GLY A 379 12.30 -30.63 -2.95
C GLY A 379 11.51 -29.33 -3.20
N MET A 380 11.25 -28.51 -2.18
CA MET A 380 10.64 -27.19 -2.33
C MET A 380 11.69 -26.07 -2.23
N GLN A 381 11.54 -25.02 -3.05
CA GLN A 381 12.35 -23.79 -3.01
C GLN A 381 11.59 -22.64 -2.33
N GLU A 382 10.95 -22.96 -1.21
CA GLU A 382 10.13 -22.04 -0.43
C GLU A 382 10.58 -22.07 1.03
N ALA A 383 10.44 -20.95 1.72
CA ALA A 383 11.02 -20.77 3.05
C ALA A 383 10.13 -19.96 4.00
N GLY A 384 10.23 -20.28 5.30
CA GLY A 384 9.48 -19.62 6.37
C GLY A 384 8.06 -20.17 6.53
N LEU A 385 7.32 -19.60 7.49
CA LEU A 385 5.97 -20.09 7.84
C LEU A 385 4.94 -19.91 6.72
N GLY A 386 5.12 -18.89 5.89
CA GLY A 386 4.29 -18.63 4.71
C GLY A 386 4.92 -19.05 3.39
N GLN A 387 5.94 -19.93 3.42
CA GLN A 387 6.56 -20.56 2.24
C GLN A 387 6.84 -19.56 1.09
N LEU A 388 7.62 -18.51 1.38
CA LEU A 388 7.95 -17.51 0.37
C LEU A 388 8.89 -18.12 -0.69
N SER A 389 8.45 -18.10 -1.96
CA SER A 389 9.27 -18.43 -3.12
C SER A 389 10.09 -17.24 -3.62
N GLU A 390 11.12 -17.48 -4.43
CA GLU A 390 11.87 -16.41 -5.09
C GLU A 390 10.99 -15.52 -5.98
N LEU A 391 9.96 -16.08 -6.64
CA LEU A 391 8.98 -15.31 -7.41
C LEU A 391 7.99 -14.58 -6.48
N GLY A 392 7.62 -15.17 -5.36
CA GLY A 392 6.80 -14.52 -4.33
C GLY A 392 7.48 -13.29 -3.71
N ALA A 393 8.82 -13.27 -3.68
CA ALA A 393 9.61 -12.13 -3.23
C ALA A 393 9.38 -10.87 -4.08
N ASP A 394 9.05 -11.02 -5.38
CA ASP A 394 8.76 -9.87 -6.25
C ASP A 394 7.55 -9.08 -5.79
N ALA A 395 6.52 -9.77 -5.28
CA ALA A 395 5.31 -9.10 -4.81
C ALA A 395 5.67 -8.08 -3.73
N VAL A 396 6.41 -8.49 -2.70
CA VAL A 396 6.77 -7.60 -1.59
C VAL A 396 7.82 -6.56 -1.98
N LEU A 397 8.80 -6.89 -2.82
CA LEU A 397 9.83 -5.95 -3.26
C LEU A 397 9.29 -4.88 -4.21
N LEU A 398 8.27 -5.21 -5.01
CA LEU A 398 7.69 -4.30 -5.99
C LEU A 398 6.50 -3.49 -5.43
N TRP A 399 5.62 -4.15 -4.68
CA TRP A 399 4.34 -3.57 -4.26
C TRP A 399 4.31 -3.11 -2.79
N ASN A 400 5.44 -3.19 -2.07
CA ASN A 400 5.59 -2.57 -0.76
C ASN A 400 6.80 -1.63 -0.74
N PRO A 401 6.67 -0.38 -1.24
CA PRO A 401 7.77 0.58 -1.31
C PRO A 401 8.40 0.85 0.06
N SER A 402 7.59 0.93 1.11
CA SER A 402 8.08 1.17 2.48
C SER A 402 9.02 0.07 2.98
N PHE A 403 8.73 -1.19 2.62
CA PHE A 403 9.59 -2.33 2.91
C PHE A 403 10.84 -2.30 2.04
N PHE A 404 10.69 -2.07 0.72
CA PHE A 404 11.79 -2.03 -0.21
C PHE A 404 12.84 -0.96 0.16
N THR A 405 12.41 0.26 0.51
CA THR A 405 13.32 1.35 0.92
C THR A 405 14.13 1.00 2.17
N GLN A 406 13.60 0.18 3.08
CA GLN A 406 14.31 -0.26 4.27
C GLN A 406 15.20 -1.47 4.01
N PHE A 407 14.76 -2.39 3.15
CA PHE A 407 15.42 -3.66 2.90
C PHE A 407 16.58 -3.53 1.90
N CYS A 408 16.38 -2.82 0.79
CA CYS A 408 17.35 -2.74 -0.29
C CYS A 408 18.74 -2.22 0.16
N PRO A 409 18.85 -1.18 1.01
CA PRO A 409 20.16 -0.68 1.48
C PRO A 409 20.94 -1.66 2.36
N LEU A 410 20.32 -2.75 2.81
CA LEU A 410 21.01 -3.83 3.52
C LEU A 410 21.79 -4.77 2.59
N VAL A 411 21.57 -4.65 1.27
CA VAL A 411 22.10 -5.56 0.24
C VAL A 411 22.84 -4.79 -0.85
N LEU A 412 22.27 -3.67 -1.32
CA LEU A 412 22.79 -2.84 -2.41
C LEU A 412 23.10 -1.42 -1.91
N SER A 413 23.76 -0.60 -2.74
CA SER A 413 24.00 0.82 -2.42
C SER A 413 22.71 1.64 -2.43
N GLU A 414 22.66 2.70 -1.62
CA GLU A 414 21.50 3.58 -1.52
C GLU A 414 21.14 4.22 -2.88
N GLU A 415 22.13 4.64 -3.67
CA GLU A 415 21.95 5.15 -5.04
C GLU A 415 21.27 4.13 -5.96
N THR A 416 21.65 2.85 -5.86
CA THR A 416 21.00 1.78 -6.62
C THR A 416 19.54 1.62 -6.19
N CYS A 417 19.29 1.61 -4.88
CA CYS A 417 17.96 1.44 -4.31
C CYS A 417 16.99 2.56 -4.69
N GLN A 418 17.45 3.80 -4.88
CA GLN A 418 16.61 4.93 -5.29
C GLN A 418 15.92 4.72 -6.66
N ARG A 419 16.42 3.81 -7.51
CA ARG A 419 15.78 3.45 -8.79
C ARG A 419 14.43 2.74 -8.59
N GLY A 420 14.21 2.08 -7.46
CA GLY A 420 13.06 1.20 -7.22
C GLY A 420 13.23 -0.18 -7.84
N PHE A 421 12.67 -1.23 -7.21
CA PHE A 421 12.91 -2.63 -7.58
C PHE A 421 12.70 -2.94 -9.06
N GLY A 422 11.58 -2.50 -9.64
CA GLY A 422 11.23 -2.77 -11.04
C GLY A 422 12.16 -2.13 -12.08
N ASN A 423 13.00 -1.17 -11.67
CA ASN A 423 13.96 -0.50 -12.55
C ASN A 423 15.41 -0.97 -12.32
N LEU A 424 15.63 -1.95 -11.45
CA LEU A 424 16.95 -2.55 -11.21
C LEU A 424 17.34 -3.52 -12.31
N ASP A 425 18.65 -3.73 -12.47
CA ASP A 425 19.18 -4.71 -13.40
C ASP A 425 18.88 -6.14 -12.89
N LEU A 426 18.84 -7.13 -13.78
CA LEU A 426 18.37 -8.48 -13.43
C LEU A 426 19.18 -9.12 -12.29
N ASP A 427 20.50 -8.96 -12.32
CA ASP A 427 21.41 -9.44 -11.28
C ASP A 427 21.17 -8.77 -9.92
N GLN A 428 20.82 -7.48 -9.91
CA GLN A 428 20.45 -6.73 -8.71
C GLN A 428 19.10 -7.21 -8.14
N GLN A 429 18.12 -7.48 -9.02
CA GLN A 429 16.83 -8.05 -8.61
C GLN A 429 17.02 -9.46 -8.02
N GLU A 430 17.79 -10.32 -8.68
CA GLU A 430 18.12 -11.67 -8.21
C GLU A 430 18.85 -11.64 -6.85
N MET A 431 19.78 -10.70 -6.65
CA MET A 431 20.47 -10.52 -5.38
C MET A 431 19.51 -10.16 -4.25
N LEU A 432 18.56 -9.25 -4.48
CA LEU A 432 17.54 -8.88 -3.49
C LEU A 432 16.57 -10.02 -3.18
N ARG A 433 16.13 -10.78 -4.21
CA ARG A 433 15.29 -11.98 -4.03
C ARG A 433 16.00 -13.01 -3.15
N GLY A 434 17.24 -13.34 -3.49
CA GLY A 434 18.05 -14.31 -2.74
C GLY A 434 18.33 -13.87 -1.31
N ALA A 435 18.65 -12.58 -1.11
CA ALA A 435 18.83 -12.01 0.22
C ALA A 435 17.55 -12.08 1.05
N LEU A 436 16.39 -11.77 0.46
CA LEU A 436 15.10 -11.84 1.14
C LEU A 436 14.74 -13.29 1.48
N TRP A 437 14.95 -14.22 0.55
CA TRP A 437 14.74 -15.65 0.77
C TRP A 437 15.58 -16.18 1.94
N GLN A 438 16.87 -15.80 2.01
CA GLN A 438 17.74 -16.14 3.15
C GLN A 438 17.21 -15.55 4.47
N LYS A 439 16.60 -14.36 4.44
CA LYS A 439 16.00 -13.71 5.61
C LYS A 439 14.65 -14.28 6.04
N VAL A 440 14.03 -15.17 5.28
CA VAL A 440 12.80 -15.85 5.72
C VAL A 440 13.03 -17.31 6.08
N SER A 441 14.13 -17.91 5.60
CA SER A 441 14.51 -19.28 5.94
C SER A 441 14.92 -19.39 7.40
N ALA A 442 14.19 -20.21 8.16
CA ALA A 442 14.54 -20.55 9.54
C ALA A 442 15.39 -21.84 9.64
N ALA A 443 15.77 -22.45 8.52
CA ALA A 443 16.57 -23.67 8.53
C ALA A 443 17.98 -23.39 9.07
N CYS A 444 18.38 -24.13 10.10
CA CYS A 444 19.63 -23.91 10.82
C CYS A 444 20.28 -25.26 11.17
N PRO A 445 21.25 -25.74 10.37
CA PRO A 445 21.89 -27.04 10.58
C PRO A 445 22.59 -27.18 11.94
N ASP A 446 23.06 -26.07 12.50
CA ASP A 446 23.78 -26.03 13.78
C ASP A 446 22.84 -25.80 14.99
N CYS A 447 21.53 -25.64 14.77
CA CYS A 447 20.56 -25.42 15.83
C CYS A 447 20.07 -26.76 16.43
N PRO A 448 19.77 -26.84 17.75
CA PRO A 448 19.36 -28.09 18.40
C PRO A 448 18.13 -28.79 17.78
N SER A 449 17.20 -28.01 17.21
CA SER A 449 15.98 -28.49 16.55
C SER A 449 16.03 -28.40 15.03
N GLY A 450 17.19 -28.04 14.45
CA GLY A 450 17.33 -27.74 13.02
C GLY A 450 16.68 -26.42 12.58
N ILE A 451 16.12 -25.65 13.52
CA ILE A 451 15.33 -24.44 13.26
C ILE A 451 15.79 -23.28 14.16
N ASP A 452 15.97 -22.10 13.58
CA ASP A 452 16.12 -20.84 14.30
C ASP A 452 14.75 -20.19 14.53
N LEU A 453 14.24 -20.26 15.77
CA LEU A 453 12.95 -19.69 16.14
C LEU A 453 12.94 -18.15 16.09
N THR A 454 14.08 -17.49 16.24
CA THR A 454 14.19 -16.03 16.08
C THR A 454 13.92 -15.66 14.63
N GLN A 455 14.55 -16.40 13.71
CA GLN A 455 14.36 -16.21 12.28
C GLN A 455 12.94 -16.59 11.83
N ALA A 456 12.36 -17.64 12.40
CA ALA A 456 10.97 -18.02 12.17
C ALA A 456 10.00 -16.90 12.57
N ASN A 457 10.19 -16.28 13.75
CA ASN A 457 9.38 -15.15 14.20
C ASN A 457 9.52 -13.93 13.29
N PHE A 458 10.73 -13.64 12.81
CA PHE A 458 10.96 -12.57 11.84
C PHE A 458 10.22 -12.80 10.52
N SER A 459 10.15 -14.06 10.06
CA SER A 459 9.46 -14.43 8.81
C SER A 459 7.97 -14.07 8.82
N ILE A 460 7.32 -14.03 10.00
CA ILE A 460 5.90 -13.65 10.14
C ILE A 460 5.68 -12.19 9.71
N SER A 461 6.60 -11.29 10.08
CA SER A 461 6.52 -9.88 9.69
C SER A 461 6.69 -9.69 8.18
N ILE A 462 7.66 -10.40 7.58
CA ILE A 462 7.87 -10.38 6.13
C ILE A 462 6.65 -10.92 5.40
N PHE A 463 6.05 -12.00 5.90
CA PHE A 463 4.84 -12.57 5.34
C PHE A 463 3.67 -11.58 5.36
N ALA A 464 3.40 -10.92 6.50
CA ALA A 464 2.36 -9.90 6.58
C ALA A 464 2.58 -8.75 5.59
N ARG A 465 3.83 -8.30 5.43
CA ARG A 465 4.19 -7.27 4.43
C ARG A 465 4.00 -7.75 2.99
N SER A 466 4.19 -9.04 2.72
CA SER A 466 3.86 -9.66 1.43
C SER A 466 2.35 -9.65 1.17
N LEU A 467 1.53 -9.95 2.18
CA LEU A 467 0.07 -9.84 2.05
C LEU A 467 -0.37 -8.38 1.79
N LEU A 468 0.21 -7.39 2.47
CA LEU A 468 -0.04 -5.98 2.18
C LEU A 468 0.33 -5.62 0.73
N ALA A 469 1.45 -6.14 0.23
CA ALA A 469 1.87 -5.93 -1.16
C ALA A 469 0.86 -6.54 -2.16
N ASN A 470 0.29 -7.71 -1.83
CA ASN A 470 -0.80 -8.29 -2.60
C ASN A 470 -2.07 -7.44 -2.51
N CYS A 471 -2.38 -6.83 -1.37
CA CYS A 471 -3.50 -5.89 -1.25
C CYS A 471 -3.35 -4.68 -2.19
N GLU A 472 -2.16 -4.07 -2.25
CA GLU A 472 -1.84 -2.99 -3.20
C GLU A 472 -2.05 -3.44 -4.64
N GLN A 473 -1.55 -4.64 -4.98
CA GLN A 473 -1.69 -5.18 -6.33
C GLN A 473 -3.15 -5.44 -6.71
N VAL A 474 -3.97 -5.98 -5.80
CA VAL A 474 -5.43 -6.13 -6.00
C VAL A 474 -6.10 -4.79 -6.23
N GLY A 475 -5.77 -3.79 -5.40
CA GLY A 475 -6.27 -2.42 -5.56
C GLY A 475 -5.97 -1.86 -6.94
N GLN A 476 -4.73 -2.00 -7.39
CA GLN A 476 -4.29 -1.55 -8.70
C GLN A 476 -4.95 -2.31 -9.86
N ILE A 477 -5.14 -3.64 -9.73
CA ILE A 477 -5.84 -4.45 -10.74
C ILE A 477 -7.27 -3.95 -10.97
N ILE A 478 -8.00 -3.68 -9.89
CA ILE A 478 -9.37 -3.18 -9.96
C ILE A 478 -9.38 -1.76 -10.52
N TYR A 479 -8.48 -0.89 -10.06
CA TYR A 479 -8.36 0.48 -10.56
C TYR A 479 -8.05 0.51 -12.06
N ASN A 480 -7.08 -0.27 -12.52
CA ASN A 480 -6.73 -0.37 -13.95
C ASN A 480 -7.91 -0.84 -14.81
N SER A 481 -8.81 -1.66 -14.26
CA SER A 481 -9.96 -2.20 -14.99
C SER A 481 -11.18 -1.29 -14.96
N THR A 482 -11.27 -0.35 -14.01
CA THR A 482 -12.52 0.36 -13.70
C THR A 482 -12.38 1.88 -13.53
N GLY A 483 -11.18 2.38 -13.29
CA GLY A 483 -10.91 3.77 -12.91
C GLY A 483 -11.41 4.16 -11.51
N ARG A 484 -11.80 3.19 -10.68
CA ARG A 484 -12.38 3.41 -9.34
C ARG A 484 -11.61 2.66 -8.28
N THR A 485 -11.66 3.15 -7.04
CA THR A 485 -11.05 2.46 -5.89
C THR A 485 -11.80 1.17 -5.58
N ALA A 486 -11.06 0.17 -5.08
CA ALA A 486 -11.56 -1.19 -4.95
C ALA A 486 -12.77 -1.31 -3.98
N GLY A 487 -12.73 -0.60 -2.85
CA GLY A 487 -13.80 -0.57 -1.85
C GLY A 487 -15.11 0.08 -2.33
N GLN A 488 -15.10 0.80 -3.45
CA GLN A 488 -16.33 1.28 -4.09
C GLN A 488 -17.08 0.20 -4.88
N LEU A 489 -16.43 -0.93 -5.16
CA LEU A 489 -16.91 -1.95 -6.10
C LEU A 489 -17.02 -3.35 -5.49
N ALA A 490 -16.25 -3.63 -4.44
CA ALA A 490 -16.19 -4.92 -3.77
C ALA A 490 -16.18 -4.73 -2.25
N LEU A 491 -16.75 -5.70 -1.53
CA LEU A 491 -16.78 -5.69 -0.07
C LEU A 491 -15.43 -6.13 0.50
N TYR A 492 -15.18 -5.76 1.76
CA TYR A 492 -13.95 -6.09 2.49
C TYR A 492 -13.58 -7.59 2.41
N GLU A 493 -14.56 -8.48 2.59
CA GLU A 493 -14.32 -9.92 2.55
C GLU A 493 -13.96 -10.40 1.13
N ASP A 494 -14.66 -9.91 0.09
CA ASP A 494 -14.36 -10.25 -1.31
C ASP A 494 -12.94 -9.78 -1.70
N LEU A 495 -12.52 -8.60 -1.22
CA LEU A 495 -11.18 -8.07 -1.45
C LEU A 495 -10.08 -8.92 -0.80
N TRP A 496 -10.33 -9.46 0.39
CA TRP A 496 -9.43 -10.44 1.00
C TRP A 496 -9.39 -11.77 0.22
N LYS A 497 -10.52 -12.24 -0.30
CA LYS A 497 -10.55 -13.43 -1.17
C LYS A 497 -9.77 -13.18 -2.48
N PHE A 498 -9.91 -12.01 -3.08
CA PHE A 498 -9.09 -11.62 -4.24
C PHE A 498 -7.61 -11.55 -3.89
N THR A 499 -7.26 -11.07 -2.70
CA THR A 499 -5.88 -11.00 -2.21
C THR A 499 -5.27 -12.38 -2.03
N LEU A 500 -6.01 -13.33 -1.44
CA LEU A 500 -5.57 -14.70 -1.31
C LEU A 500 -5.40 -15.38 -2.68
N LEU A 501 -6.34 -15.15 -3.60
CA LEU A 501 -6.22 -15.63 -4.97
C LEU A 501 -4.99 -15.02 -5.68
N ASN A 502 -4.72 -13.74 -5.47
CA ASN A 502 -3.55 -13.05 -6.02
C ASN A 502 -2.25 -13.60 -5.45
N TYR A 503 -2.20 -13.84 -4.14
CA TYR A 503 -1.06 -14.42 -3.43
C TYR A 503 -0.76 -15.85 -3.92
N ASN A 504 -1.79 -16.69 -4.07
CA ASN A 504 -1.63 -18.10 -4.41
C ASN A 504 -1.52 -18.37 -5.92
N ALA A 505 -2.43 -17.80 -6.72
CA ALA A 505 -2.50 -18.04 -8.17
C ALA A 505 -1.82 -16.95 -9.01
N GLY A 506 -1.43 -15.83 -8.40
CA GLY A 506 -0.75 -14.73 -9.07
C GLY A 506 -1.68 -13.69 -9.72
N SER A 507 -1.14 -12.50 -9.95
CA SER A 507 -1.88 -11.35 -10.49
C SER A 507 -2.37 -11.49 -11.91
N GLY A 508 -1.72 -12.33 -12.74
CA GLY A 508 -2.20 -12.65 -14.08
C GLY A 508 -3.59 -13.28 -14.05
N CYS A 509 -3.78 -14.27 -13.17
CA CYS A 509 -5.06 -14.95 -12.96
C CYS A 509 -6.15 -13.98 -12.53
N LEU A 510 -5.90 -13.19 -11.48
CA LEU A 510 -6.89 -12.25 -10.96
C LEU A 510 -7.20 -11.12 -11.95
N SER A 511 -6.19 -10.53 -12.58
CA SER A 511 -6.35 -9.42 -13.53
C SER A 511 -7.21 -9.81 -14.73
N GLN A 512 -7.01 -11.02 -15.26
CA GLN A 512 -7.84 -11.51 -16.35
C GLN A 512 -9.29 -11.73 -15.92
N ALA A 513 -9.52 -12.37 -14.76
CA ALA A 513 -10.84 -12.63 -14.24
C ALA A 513 -11.62 -11.34 -13.90
N VAL A 514 -10.97 -10.35 -13.29
CA VAL A 514 -11.56 -9.03 -13.00
C VAL A 514 -11.95 -8.31 -14.28
N ARG A 515 -11.05 -8.24 -15.29
CA ARG A 515 -11.36 -7.62 -16.59
C ARG A 515 -12.57 -8.26 -17.27
N GLN A 516 -12.66 -9.60 -17.25
CA GLN A 516 -13.80 -10.33 -17.80
C GLN A 516 -15.10 -10.03 -17.03
N THR A 517 -15.04 -10.03 -15.70
CA THR A 517 -16.21 -9.74 -14.85
C THR A 517 -16.76 -8.34 -15.11
N VAL A 518 -15.86 -7.33 -15.17
CA VAL A 518 -16.22 -5.94 -15.49
C VAL A 518 -16.74 -5.82 -16.92
N GLY A 519 -16.09 -6.48 -17.89
CA GLY A 519 -16.51 -6.49 -19.29
C GLY A 519 -17.92 -7.08 -19.49
N ASN A 520 -18.30 -8.05 -18.66
CA ASN A 520 -19.65 -8.64 -18.61
C ASN A 520 -20.63 -7.86 -17.73
N LYS A 521 -20.23 -6.70 -17.19
CA LYS A 521 -21.05 -5.81 -16.35
C LYS A 521 -21.59 -6.48 -15.08
N GLN A 522 -20.83 -7.42 -14.53
CA GLN A 522 -21.17 -8.06 -13.27
C GLN A 522 -20.51 -7.34 -12.08
N ALA A 523 -21.12 -7.45 -10.91
CA ALA A 523 -20.55 -6.93 -9.68
C ALA A 523 -19.27 -7.71 -9.31
N LEU A 524 -18.27 -7.02 -8.74
CA LEU A 524 -17.01 -7.61 -8.30
C LEU A 524 -17.18 -8.34 -6.96
N THR A 525 -17.87 -9.47 -7.00
CA THR A 525 -18.02 -10.41 -5.87
C THR A 525 -17.17 -11.64 -6.11
N TRP A 526 -16.78 -12.36 -5.05
CA TRP A 526 -16.07 -13.64 -5.17
C TRP A 526 -16.79 -14.60 -6.13
N ALA A 527 -18.11 -14.76 -5.96
CA ALA A 527 -18.93 -15.66 -6.75
C ALA A 527 -18.96 -15.34 -8.26
N ASN A 528 -18.79 -14.07 -8.65
CA ASN A 528 -18.75 -13.68 -10.05
C ASN A 528 -17.33 -13.78 -10.62
N VAL A 529 -16.31 -13.31 -9.88
CA VAL A 529 -14.93 -13.28 -10.37
C VAL A 529 -14.39 -14.68 -10.63
N VAL A 530 -14.68 -15.65 -9.76
CA VAL A 530 -14.19 -17.03 -9.93
C VAL A 530 -14.72 -17.72 -11.19
N GLN A 531 -15.85 -17.28 -11.75
CA GLN A 531 -16.42 -17.84 -12.98
C GLN A 531 -15.54 -17.57 -14.21
N TYR A 532 -14.66 -16.57 -14.15
CA TYR A 532 -13.79 -16.16 -15.24
C TYR A 532 -12.33 -16.54 -15.04
N LEU A 533 -12.02 -17.39 -14.06
CA LEU A 533 -10.68 -17.92 -13.89
C LEU A 533 -10.34 -18.93 -14.99
N GLU A 534 -9.17 -18.73 -15.59
CA GLU A 534 -8.63 -19.68 -16.55
C GLU A 534 -8.37 -21.04 -15.89
N PRO A 535 -8.41 -22.17 -16.62
CA PRO A 535 -8.29 -23.50 -16.03
C PRO A 535 -7.06 -23.69 -15.13
N ALA A 536 -5.93 -23.07 -15.48
CA ALA A 536 -4.70 -23.15 -14.68
C ALA A 536 -4.81 -22.44 -13.31
N CYS A 537 -5.74 -21.48 -13.17
CA CYS A 537 -5.95 -20.67 -11.98
C CYS A 537 -7.02 -21.23 -11.03
N GLN A 538 -7.81 -22.22 -11.47
CA GLN A 538 -8.98 -22.70 -10.72
C GLN A 538 -8.62 -23.41 -9.42
N ALA A 539 -7.41 -23.98 -9.31
CA ALA A 539 -6.91 -24.54 -8.06
C ALA A 539 -6.88 -23.52 -6.92
N GLY A 540 -6.67 -22.24 -7.25
CA GLY A 540 -6.69 -21.14 -6.27
C GLY A 540 -8.05 -20.96 -5.59
N ILE A 541 -9.16 -21.41 -6.19
CA ILE A 541 -10.49 -21.34 -5.56
C ILE A 541 -10.52 -22.21 -4.31
N ALA A 542 -10.07 -23.47 -4.43
CA ALA A 542 -10.02 -24.40 -3.32
C ALA A 542 -9.14 -23.87 -2.20
N TYR A 543 -7.98 -23.29 -2.54
CA TYR A 543 -7.09 -22.67 -1.56
C TYR A 543 -7.79 -21.55 -0.78
N VAL A 544 -8.44 -20.61 -1.46
CA VAL A 544 -9.15 -19.49 -0.81
C VAL A 544 -10.27 -20.00 0.09
N ASP A 545 -11.07 -20.94 -0.40
CA ASP A 545 -12.21 -21.49 0.34
C ASP A 545 -11.74 -22.27 1.58
N GLU A 546 -10.63 -23.01 1.51
CA GLU A 546 -10.07 -23.70 2.67
C GLU A 546 -9.57 -22.76 3.76
N ILE A 547 -8.95 -21.63 3.37
CA ILE A 547 -8.49 -20.60 4.31
C ILE A 547 -9.68 -19.88 4.95
N ALA A 548 -10.69 -19.54 4.16
CA ALA A 548 -11.86 -18.79 4.63
C ALA A 548 -12.80 -19.62 5.51
N ASN A 549 -12.87 -20.94 5.28
CA ASN A 549 -13.76 -21.85 6.01
C ASN A 549 -13.04 -22.69 7.08
N MET A 550 -11.79 -22.37 7.42
CA MET A 550 -11.06 -23.07 8.47
C MET A 550 -11.76 -22.89 9.81
N ALA A 551 -11.92 -23.97 10.56
CA ALA A 551 -12.55 -23.93 11.88
C ALA A 551 -11.75 -22.99 12.81
N VAL A 552 -12.45 -21.98 13.34
CA VAL A 552 -11.95 -21.06 14.37
C VAL A 552 -12.67 -21.40 15.66
N LEU A 553 -12.01 -21.29 16.82
CA LEU A 553 -12.71 -21.33 18.09
C LEU A 553 -13.67 -20.13 18.15
N GLU A 554 -14.96 -20.38 18.00
CA GLU A 554 -15.97 -19.33 18.06
C GLU A 554 -16.16 -18.89 19.52
N VAL A 555 -15.70 -17.67 19.83
CA VAL A 555 -16.36 -16.87 20.86
C VAL A 555 -17.59 -16.26 20.16
N PRO A 556 -18.82 -16.56 20.63
CA PRO A 556 -20.04 -16.05 20.00
C PRO A 556 -19.98 -14.53 19.88
N GLY A 557 -20.20 -14.02 18.67
CA GLY A 557 -20.37 -12.59 18.44
C GLY A 557 -21.77 -12.16 18.87
N ILE A 558 -21.97 -10.86 19.12
CA ILE A 558 -23.32 -10.31 19.40
C ILE A 558 -24.28 -10.59 18.23
N GLY A 559 -23.76 -10.75 17.00
CA GLY A 559 -24.52 -11.16 15.82
C GLY A 559 -25.13 -12.57 15.90
N ASP A 560 -24.55 -13.49 16.68
CA ASP A 560 -25.12 -14.84 16.90
C ASP A 560 -26.33 -14.82 17.85
N LEU A 561 -26.56 -13.70 18.55
CA LEU A 561 -27.73 -13.47 19.39
C LEU A 561 -28.88 -12.78 18.64
N LEU A 562 -28.62 -12.34 17.40
CA LEU A 562 -29.62 -11.75 16.53
C LEU A 562 -30.04 -12.78 15.50
N SER A 563 -31.13 -13.50 15.78
CA SER A 563 -31.80 -14.36 14.81
C SER A 563 -31.99 -13.59 13.51
N THR A 564 -31.34 -14.02 12.43
CA THR A 564 -31.66 -13.56 11.08
C THR A 564 -33.13 -13.89 10.81
N PRO A 565 -34.02 -12.90 10.61
CA PRO A 565 -35.33 -13.21 10.10
C PRO A 565 -35.13 -13.73 8.68
N GLU A 566 -35.48 -15.00 8.46
CA GLU A 566 -35.63 -15.57 7.13
C GLU A 566 -36.58 -14.66 6.34
N PRO A 567 -36.19 -14.14 5.17
CA PRO A 567 -37.02 -13.21 4.42
C PRO A 567 -38.32 -13.92 4.01
N GLU A 568 -39.42 -13.52 4.61
CA GLU A 568 -40.76 -13.95 4.22
C GLU A 568 -40.98 -13.54 2.75
N ILE A 569 -41.27 -14.52 1.90
CA ILE A 569 -41.58 -14.30 0.49
C ILE A 569 -42.88 -13.50 0.43
N VAL A 570 -42.78 -12.19 0.29
CA VAL A 570 -43.92 -11.33 -0.05
C VAL A 570 -44.30 -11.65 -1.49
N GLN A 571 -45.26 -12.55 -1.69
CA GLN A 571 -45.92 -12.71 -2.97
C GLN A 571 -46.56 -11.39 -3.36
N THR A 572 -45.97 -10.69 -4.33
CA THR A 572 -46.57 -9.51 -4.93
C THR A 572 -47.85 -9.93 -5.63
N THR A 573 -48.99 -9.61 -5.02
CA THR A 573 -50.28 -9.63 -5.71
C THR A 573 -50.23 -8.55 -6.80
N PRO A 574 -50.47 -8.88 -8.08
CA PRO A 574 -50.36 -7.91 -9.15
C PRO A 574 -51.41 -6.80 -8.99
N THR A 575 -50.93 -5.56 -8.95
CA THR A 575 -51.76 -4.35 -9.04
C THR A 575 -52.63 -4.43 -10.31
N PRO A 576 -53.97 -4.32 -10.21
CA PRO A 576 -54.84 -4.40 -11.37
C PRO A 576 -54.56 -3.23 -12.34
N VAL A 577 -54.30 -3.58 -13.59
CA VAL A 577 -54.14 -2.64 -14.70
C VAL A 577 -55.43 -1.82 -14.86
N PRO A 578 -55.37 -0.48 -14.88
CA PRO A 578 -56.54 0.35 -15.18
C PRO A 578 -57.06 0.03 -16.58
N THR A 579 -58.25 -0.56 -16.65
CA THR A 579 -58.93 -0.85 -17.91
C THR A 579 -59.32 0.46 -18.58
N ALA A 580 -58.96 0.61 -19.86
CA ALA A 580 -59.32 1.77 -20.68
C ALA A 580 -60.85 1.95 -20.69
N ARG A 581 -61.30 3.10 -20.16
CA ARG A 581 -62.71 3.51 -20.15
C ARG A 581 -63.14 3.89 -21.57
N PRO A 582 -64.26 3.34 -22.10
CA PRO A 582 -64.76 3.74 -23.40
C PRO A 582 -65.34 5.17 -23.37
N THR A 583 -65.03 5.90 -24.43
CA THR A 583 -65.51 7.24 -24.78
C THR A 583 -67.04 7.32 -24.75
N ALA A 584 -67.59 8.24 -23.95
CA ALA A 584 -69.00 8.61 -23.97
C ALA A 584 -69.18 10.00 -24.61
N THR A 585 -69.92 10.02 -25.71
CA THR A 585 -70.40 11.17 -26.49
C THR A 585 -71.31 12.09 -25.65
N PRO A 586 -71.32 13.42 -25.88
CA PRO A 586 -71.95 14.38 -24.95
C PRO A 586 -73.45 14.58 -25.26
N THR A 587 -74.30 14.65 -24.22
CA THR A 587 -75.61 15.33 -24.34
C THR A 587 -76.14 15.87 -23.00
N SER A 588 -76.34 17.19 -22.99
CA SER A 588 -77.39 18.03 -22.37
C SER A 588 -77.88 17.84 -20.91
N ILE A 589 -77.57 18.87 -20.09
CA ILE A 589 -78.46 19.77 -19.31
C ILE A 589 -79.82 19.20 -18.86
N TYR A 590 -80.06 19.14 -17.53
CA TYR A 590 -81.07 19.92 -16.77
C TYR A 590 -81.13 19.48 -15.28
N THR A 591 -81.01 20.44 -14.37
CA THR A 591 -81.36 20.39 -12.93
C THR A 591 -82.88 20.39 -12.73
N PRO A 592 -83.47 19.76 -11.68
CA PRO A 592 -83.73 20.49 -10.41
C PRO A 592 -83.85 19.65 -9.10
N MET A 593 -83.47 20.31 -7.97
CA MET A 593 -84.14 20.48 -6.64
C MET A 593 -85.00 19.36 -5.95
N PRO A 594 -85.33 19.47 -4.62
CA PRO A 594 -85.15 18.42 -3.59
C PRO A 594 -86.50 18.01 -2.93
N THR A 595 -86.51 17.71 -1.61
CA THR A 595 -87.61 17.56 -0.60
C THR A 595 -87.83 16.09 -0.08
N PRO A 596 -88.43 15.82 1.12
CA PRO A 596 -87.74 15.63 2.42
C PRO A 596 -88.33 14.55 3.40
N THR A 597 -87.70 14.37 4.58
CA THR A 597 -88.19 13.99 5.95
C THR A 597 -89.06 12.76 6.28
N GLN A 598 -88.65 12.03 7.33
CA GLN A 598 -89.36 11.67 8.58
C GLN A 598 -88.36 10.88 9.48
N GLY A 599 -88.27 10.91 10.81
CA GLY A 599 -89.11 11.41 11.90
C GLY A 599 -89.16 10.36 13.02
N ASP A 600 -88.85 10.77 14.26
CA ASP A 600 -89.23 10.22 15.58
C ASP A 600 -88.27 9.38 16.47
N TYR A 601 -88.11 9.91 17.70
CA TYR A 601 -87.57 9.38 18.98
C TYR A 601 -88.73 8.69 19.79
N PRO A 602 -88.72 8.39 21.14
CA PRO A 602 -87.76 8.61 22.24
C PRO A 602 -87.69 7.52 23.37
N ILE A 603 -87.11 7.90 24.54
CA ILE A 603 -87.29 7.43 25.96
C ILE A 603 -86.19 6.48 26.50
N THR A 604 -85.64 6.52 27.74
CA THR A 604 -85.08 7.52 28.72
C THR A 604 -84.63 6.76 30.00
N THR A 605 -83.39 7.01 30.52
CA THR A 605 -82.88 7.00 31.95
C THR A 605 -83.04 5.73 32.86
N PRO A 606 -82.35 5.55 34.03
CA PRO A 606 -81.48 6.47 34.80
C PRO A 606 -80.19 5.95 35.50
N THR A 607 -79.47 6.95 36.03
CA THR A 607 -78.39 7.17 37.02
C THR A 607 -78.08 6.17 38.16
N SER A 608 -76.79 6.10 38.57
CA SER A 608 -76.33 6.11 39.98
C SER A 608 -74.81 6.33 40.13
N GLN A 609 -74.38 7.20 41.05
CA GLN A 609 -73.01 7.56 41.43
C GLN A 609 -72.44 6.70 42.59
N ALA A 610 -71.12 6.87 42.80
CA ALA A 610 -70.15 6.31 43.76
C ALA A 610 -70.54 6.11 45.26
N PRO A 611 -69.67 5.44 46.05
CA PRO A 611 -68.80 6.18 46.97
C PRO A 611 -67.34 5.64 47.18
N TYR A 612 -66.48 6.55 47.65
CA TYR A 612 -65.10 6.50 48.21
C TYR A 612 -64.70 5.26 49.05
N PRO A 613 -63.41 5.00 49.37
CA PRO A 613 -62.20 5.85 49.25
C PRO A 613 -61.21 5.49 48.14
#